data_AF-A0A1H7E5V2-F1
#
_entry.id   AF-A0A1H7E5V2-F1
#
_cell.length_a   1.000
_cell.length_b   1.000
_cell.length_c   1.000
_cell.angle_alpha   90.00
_cell.angle_beta   90.00
_cell.angle_gamma   90.00
#
_symmetry.space_group_name_H-M   'P 1'
#
loop_
_entity.id
_entity.type
_entity.pdbx_description
1 polymer ?
#
loop_
_entity_poly.entity_id
_entity_poly.type
_entity_poly.pdbx_seq_one_letter_code
_entity_poly.pdbx_strand_id
1 'polypeptide(L)'
;QKLAYRGEGYELRTSGYGVQRAGKGLHLTAYDRPGATGQQLDMQETVAQLERALELAKALAGSARSAKAAPADIDAQQRVKDDLDGLKQPGLLASAPASIAIASGRGVQVAAQDSISAVAGKNADISVAKRFTVAAGELVSMFAQTLGVKLFAAKGPVEVQAQSDAMSLLADKDVTVASVNGTVRVSAKKELVLECGGAFVQLKDGNVTLGGPLDLLIKTITIQKKKTQRIAEAIEPLPESTGAFDEAFVVHWAGTEVPVANTQYRMFSDNKVIAEGTTNEQGETSLAHSHVPQGVQIQLKGK
;
A
#
# COMPACT_ATOMS: atom_id res chain seq x y z
N GLN A 1 48.84 37.03 8.76
CA GLN A 1 47.41 36.69 8.95
C GLN A 1 47.35 35.27 9.51
N LYS A 2 46.87 35.08 10.75
CA LYS A 2 46.63 33.73 11.30
C LYS A 2 45.40 33.18 10.57
N LEU A 3 45.51 32.05 9.89
CA LEU A 3 44.36 31.37 9.30
C LEU A 3 43.37 31.05 10.43
N ALA A 4 42.09 31.40 10.24
CA ALA A 4 41.06 31.15 11.24
C ALA A 4 40.89 29.64 11.47
N TYR A 5 40.70 29.24 12.72
CA TYR A 5 40.39 27.86 13.10
C TYR A 5 39.15 27.36 12.35
N ARG A 6 39.23 26.17 11.74
CA ARG A 6 38.20 25.63 10.83
C ARG A 6 37.55 24.34 11.33
N GLY A 7 38.13 23.67 12.33
CA GLY A 7 37.58 22.45 12.95
C GLY A 7 38.66 21.45 13.40
N GLU A 8 38.20 20.42 14.11
CA GLU A 8 38.99 19.28 14.61
C GLU A 8 38.31 17.98 14.15
N GLY A 9 39.12 16.95 13.86
CA GLY A 9 38.64 15.66 13.35
C GLY A 9 39.11 15.39 11.92
N TYR A 10 38.25 14.78 11.11
CA TYR A 10 38.54 14.43 9.71
C TYR A 10 37.53 15.09 8.76
N GLU A 11 38.03 15.81 7.75
CA GLU A 11 37.26 16.39 6.64
C GLU A 11 37.77 15.82 5.32
N LEU A 12 36.89 15.15 4.55
CA LEU A 12 37.15 14.79 3.16
C LEU A 12 36.42 15.76 2.23
N ARG A 13 37.16 16.72 1.65
CA ARG A 13 36.59 17.80 0.83
C ARG A 13 37.06 17.74 -0.62
N THR A 14 36.12 17.81 -1.56
CA THR A 14 36.37 18.02 -2.99
C THR A 14 35.26 18.87 -3.61
N SER A 15 35.53 19.57 -4.71
CA SER A 15 34.51 20.21 -5.56
C SER A 15 34.14 19.36 -6.78
N GLY A 16 34.84 18.24 -6.98
CA GLY A 16 34.53 17.25 -8.00
C GLY A 16 33.75 16.07 -7.44
N TYR A 17 33.84 14.92 -8.10
CA TYR A 17 33.22 13.68 -7.65
C TYR A 17 33.93 13.10 -6.41
N GLY A 18 33.16 12.50 -5.52
CA GLY A 18 33.64 11.74 -4.37
C GLY A 18 32.93 10.40 -4.29
N VAL A 19 33.68 9.31 -4.07
CA VAL A 19 33.14 7.97 -3.89
C VAL A 19 33.84 7.30 -2.72
N GLN A 20 33.05 6.78 -1.78
CA GLN A 20 33.52 5.81 -0.78
C GLN A 20 32.99 4.44 -1.17
N ARG A 21 33.88 3.50 -1.47
CA ARG A 21 33.53 2.16 -1.91
C ARG A 21 34.21 1.13 -1.01
N ALA A 22 33.41 0.28 -0.39
CA ALA A 22 33.87 -0.83 0.43
C ALA A 22 33.15 -2.11 -0.02
N GLY A 23 33.87 -3.00 -0.73
CA GLY A 23 33.30 -4.21 -1.31
C GLY A 23 32.82 -5.26 -0.29
N LYS A 24 33.13 -5.06 0.99
CA LYS A 24 32.64 -5.86 2.12
C LYS A 24 31.64 -5.11 3.01
N GLY A 25 31.17 -3.92 2.57
CA GLY A 25 30.23 -3.08 3.32
C GLY A 25 30.87 -1.87 4.00
N LEU A 26 30.03 -0.93 4.43
CA LEU A 26 30.42 0.35 5.05
C LEU A 26 29.68 0.54 6.38
N HIS A 27 30.42 0.84 7.45
CA HIS A 27 29.87 1.20 8.77
C HIS A 27 30.16 2.68 9.04
N LEU A 28 29.11 3.50 9.10
CA LEU A 28 29.16 4.93 9.40
C LEU A 28 28.60 5.16 10.81
N THR A 29 29.47 5.45 11.77
CA THR A 29 29.08 5.50 13.18
C THR A 29 29.58 6.75 13.90
N ALA A 30 28.76 7.26 14.81
CA ALA A 30 29.12 8.30 15.78
C ALA A 30 29.38 7.73 17.19
N TYR A 31 29.53 6.41 17.33
CA TYR A 31 30.02 5.78 18.55
C TYR A 31 31.53 5.95 18.67
N ASP A 32 31.99 6.49 19.80
CA ASP A 32 33.39 6.79 20.03
C ASP A 32 34.19 5.51 20.38
N ARG A 33 35.47 5.51 20.00
CA ARG A 33 36.49 4.49 20.33
C ARG A 33 37.81 5.20 20.66
N PRO A 34 37.96 5.75 21.88
CA PRO A 34 39.15 6.50 22.30
C PRO A 34 40.43 5.68 22.11
N GLY A 35 41.47 6.29 21.54
CA GLY A 35 42.73 5.60 21.27
C GLY A 35 42.64 4.46 20.27
N ALA A 36 41.55 4.38 19.49
CA ALA A 36 41.26 3.27 18.58
C ALA A 36 41.24 1.89 19.27
N THR A 37 40.81 1.84 20.53
CA THR A 37 40.65 0.57 21.26
C THR A 37 39.51 -0.25 20.66
N GLY A 38 39.74 -1.55 20.47
CA GLY A 38 38.75 -2.47 19.89
C GLY A 38 39.04 -2.81 18.43
N GLN A 39 38.05 -3.42 17.77
CA GLN A 39 38.14 -3.78 16.36
C GLN A 39 37.57 -2.64 15.49
N GLN A 40 38.05 -2.52 14.26
CA GLN A 40 37.56 -1.51 13.30
C GLN A 40 36.04 -1.59 13.07
N LEU A 41 35.47 -2.80 13.11
CA LEU A 41 34.05 -3.08 12.93
C LEU A 41 33.35 -3.38 14.27
N ASP A 42 33.90 -2.92 15.38
CA ASP A 42 33.19 -3.01 16.66
C ASP A 42 31.88 -2.20 16.58
N MET A 43 30.76 -2.89 16.74
CA MET A 43 29.42 -2.37 16.47
C MET A 43 28.37 -2.89 17.46
N GLN A 44 28.80 -3.32 18.65
CA GLN A 44 27.93 -3.92 19.66
C GLN A 44 26.72 -3.04 19.99
N GLU A 45 26.91 -1.73 20.09
CA GLU A 45 25.84 -0.77 20.36
C GLU A 45 24.82 -0.70 19.21
N THR A 46 25.31 -0.73 17.97
CA THR A 46 24.47 -0.73 16.77
C THR A 46 23.67 -2.02 16.64
N VAL A 47 24.31 -3.18 16.84
CA VAL A 47 23.64 -4.48 16.82
C VAL A 47 22.58 -4.55 17.91
N ALA A 48 22.88 -4.09 19.12
CA ALA A 48 21.90 -4.02 20.21
C ALA A 48 20.73 -3.07 19.90
N GLN A 49 20.93 -2.00 19.13
CA GLN A 49 19.83 -1.14 18.64
C GLN A 49 18.94 -1.89 17.65
N LEU A 50 19.52 -2.60 16.68
CA LEU A 50 18.77 -3.41 15.71
C LEU A 50 18.01 -4.56 16.39
N GLU A 51 18.59 -5.19 17.41
CA GLU A 51 17.94 -6.22 18.21
C GLU A 51 16.72 -5.69 18.95
N ARG A 52 16.85 -4.54 19.64
CA ARG A 52 15.70 -3.91 20.32
C ARG A 52 14.60 -3.52 19.35
N ALA A 53 14.96 -3.01 18.17
CA ALA A 53 13.98 -2.69 17.12
C ALA A 53 13.25 -3.95 16.64
N LEU A 54 14.00 -5.03 16.40
CA LEU A 54 13.42 -6.30 15.97
C LEU A 54 12.50 -6.92 17.01
N GLU A 55 12.87 -6.89 18.29
CA GLU A 55 12.01 -7.39 19.38
C GLU A 55 10.71 -6.58 19.50
N LEU A 56 10.78 -5.26 19.34
CA LEU A 56 9.58 -4.42 19.26
C LEU A 56 8.70 -4.79 18.05
N ALA A 57 9.30 -4.97 16.87
CA ALA A 57 8.59 -5.39 15.67
C ALA A 57 7.91 -6.76 15.84
N LYS A 58 8.59 -7.72 16.48
CA LYS A 58 8.03 -9.05 16.81
C LYS A 58 6.83 -8.96 17.76
N ALA A 59 6.93 -8.14 18.81
CA ALA A 59 5.84 -7.95 19.76
C ALA A 59 4.59 -7.34 19.10
N LEU A 60 4.79 -6.32 18.26
CA LEU A 60 3.71 -5.69 17.48
C LEU A 60 3.13 -6.65 16.43
N ALA A 61 3.97 -7.42 15.74
CA ALA A 61 3.54 -8.45 14.80
C ALA A 61 2.75 -9.58 15.47
N GLY A 62 3.10 -9.96 16.70
CA GLY A 62 2.29 -10.87 17.52
C GLY A 62 0.90 -10.31 17.78
N SER A 63 0.81 -9.05 18.21
CA SER A 63 -0.45 -8.37 18.50
C SER A 63 -1.33 -8.21 17.25
N ALA A 64 -0.72 -7.83 16.12
CA ALA A 64 -1.41 -7.71 14.83
C ALA A 64 -2.01 -9.06 14.38
N ARG A 65 -1.24 -10.16 14.50
CA ARG A 65 -1.74 -11.51 14.19
C ARG A 65 -2.92 -11.91 15.07
N SER A 66 -2.85 -11.65 16.37
CA SER A 66 -3.98 -11.91 17.29
C SER A 66 -5.23 -11.12 16.91
N ALA A 67 -5.07 -9.92 16.33
CA ALA A 67 -6.15 -9.10 15.82
C ALA A 67 -6.55 -9.42 14.36
N LYS A 68 -6.00 -10.47 13.75
CA LYS A 68 -6.19 -10.86 12.33
C LYS A 68 -5.76 -9.79 11.32
N ALA A 69 -4.95 -8.81 11.74
CA ALA A 69 -4.29 -7.88 10.83
C ALA A 69 -3.04 -8.54 10.23
N ALA A 70 -2.66 -8.16 9.01
CA ALA A 70 -1.39 -8.61 8.44
C ALA A 70 -0.22 -7.96 9.22
N PRO A 71 0.73 -8.75 9.74
CA PRO A 71 1.88 -8.24 10.48
C PRO A 71 2.97 -7.71 9.53
N ALA A 72 3.92 -6.96 10.08
CA ALA A 72 5.16 -6.64 9.38
C ALA A 72 6.01 -7.91 9.11
N ASP A 73 6.79 -7.89 8.03
CA ASP A 73 7.76 -8.96 7.71
C ASP A 73 8.96 -8.91 8.67
N ILE A 74 8.85 -9.67 9.75
CA ILE A 74 9.87 -9.82 10.78
C ILE A 74 11.05 -10.68 10.31
N ASP A 75 10.85 -11.56 9.34
CA ASP A 75 11.92 -12.43 8.83
C ASP A 75 12.88 -11.62 7.94
N ALA A 76 12.35 -10.70 7.12
CA ALA A 76 13.18 -9.74 6.40
C ALA A 76 13.99 -8.85 7.33
N GLN A 77 13.40 -8.37 8.44
CA GLN A 77 14.13 -7.56 9.43
C GLN A 77 15.23 -8.36 10.15
N GLN A 78 14.97 -9.63 10.48
CA GLN A 78 15.97 -10.53 11.05
C GLN A 78 17.14 -10.74 10.07
N ARG A 79 16.86 -11.00 8.78
CA ARG A 79 17.89 -11.12 7.73
C ARG A 79 18.76 -9.87 7.63
N VAL A 80 18.14 -8.69 7.57
CA VAL A 80 18.88 -7.41 7.51
C VAL A 80 19.79 -7.22 8.73
N LYS A 81 19.30 -7.54 9.94
CA LYS A 81 20.14 -7.48 11.15
C LYS A 81 21.34 -8.43 11.03
N ASP A 82 21.11 -9.67 10.62
CA ASP A 82 22.16 -10.69 10.61
C ASP A 82 23.21 -10.44 9.52
N ASP A 83 22.80 -9.88 8.38
CA ASP A 83 23.66 -9.45 7.28
C ASP A 83 24.55 -8.25 7.66
N LEU A 84 24.01 -7.30 8.43
CA LEU A 84 24.72 -6.10 8.87
C LEU A 84 25.59 -6.33 10.11
N ASP A 85 25.28 -7.33 10.94
CA ASP A 85 26.12 -7.76 12.06
C ASP A 85 27.49 -8.25 11.56
N GLY A 86 28.53 -7.48 11.85
CA GLY A 86 29.87 -7.70 11.32
C GLY A 86 30.02 -7.42 9.81
N LEU A 87 29.02 -6.81 9.17
CA LEU A 87 28.93 -6.63 7.71
C LEU A 87 29.23 -7.94 6.96
N LYS A 88 28.54 -9.03 7.33
CA LYS A 88 28.66 -10.35 6.68
C LYS A 88 28.26 -10.28 5.19
N GLN A 89 27.37 -9.35 4.85
CA GLN A 89 27.04 -8.97 3.48
C GLN A 89 27.47 -7.53 3.18
N PRO A 90 27.66 -7.15 1.89
CA PRO A 90 28.09 -5.82 1.49
C PRO A 90 26.98 -4.76 1.66
N GLY A 91 26.65 -4.41 2.91
CA GLY A 91 25.64 -3.44 3.27
C GLY A 91 26.20 -2.07 3.68
N LEU A 92 25.30 -1.13 3.95
CA LEU A 92 25.57 0.15 4.59
C LEU A 92 24.88 0.18 5.95
N LEU A 93 25.65 0.26 7.02
CA LEU A 93 25.15 0.42 8.38
C LEU A 93 25.47 1.82 8.88
N ALA A 94 24.46 2.62 9.20
CA ALA A 94 24.61 3.95 9.78
C ALA A 94 24.03 3.99 11.19
N SER A 95 24.79 4.47 12.17
CA SER A 95 24.35 4.53 13.57
C SER A 95 24.90 5.72 14.35
N ALA A 96 24.18 6.11 15.39
CA ALA A 96 24.60 7.17 16.31
C ALA A 96 24.03 6.91 17.72
N PRO A 97 24.74 7.34 18.78
CA PRO A 97 24.19 7.34 20.14
C PRO A 97 23.10 8.42 20.32
N ALA A 98 23.08 9.43 19.47
CA ALA A 98 22.09 10.52 19.44
C ALA A 98 21.20 10.41 18.19
N SER A 99 20.92 11.52 17.52
CA SER A 99 20.02 11.57 16.36
C SER A 99 20.75 11.41 15.02
N ILE A 100 20.07 10.82 14.05
CA ILE A 100 20.45 10.83 12.63
C ILE A 100 19.42 11.65 11.89
N ALA A 101 19.86 12.58 11.03
CA ALA A 101 18.99 13.38 10.18
C ALA A 101 19.34 13.15 8.70
N ILE A 102 18.31 13.00 7.87
CA ILE A 102 18.41 12.95 6.42
C ILE A 102 17.63 14.15 5.87
N ALA A 103 18.32 15.09 5.23
CA ALA A 103 17.72 16.33 4.72
C ALA A 103 18.13 16.58 3.27
N SER A 104 17.22 17.14 2.47
CA SER A 104 17.43 17.47 1.05
C SER A 104 16.61 18.71 0.69
N GLY A 105 17.17 19.61 -0.13
CA GLY A 105 16.45 20.77 -0.65
C GLY A 105 15.42 20.45 -1.74
N ARG A 106 15.40 19.20 -2.24
CA ARG A 106 14.42 18.73 -3.22
C ARG A 106 13.70 17.48 -2.72
N GLY A 107 14.19 16.30 -3.07
CA GLY A 107 13.55 15.02 -2.74
C GLY A 107 14.51 14.04 -2.06
N VAL A 108 13.92 13.03 -1.44
CA VAL A 108 14.57 11.81 -0.94
C VAL A 108 13.79 10.64 -1.52
N GLN A 109 14.49 9.65 -2.10
CA GLN A 109 13.90 8.41 -2.60
C GLN A 109 14.51 7.24 -1.82
N VAL A 110 13.66 6.35 -1.33
CA VAL A 110 14.06 5.09 -0.70
C VAL A 110 13.44 3.96 -1.53
N ALA A 111 14.27 3.07 -2.04
CA ALA A 111 13.84 1.96 -2.88
C ALA A 111 14.60 0.69 -2.45
N ALA A 112 13.88 -0.42 -2.36
CA ALA A 112 14.41 -1.75 -2.08
C ALA A 112 13.65 -2.77 -2.94
N GLN A 113 14.33 -3.82 -3.38
CA GLN A 113 13.71 -4.91 -4.16
C GLN A 113 12.82 -5.80 -3.28
N ASP A 114 13.24 -6.05 -2.05
CA ASP A 114 12.52 -6.94 -1.13
C ASP A 114 11.57 -6.16 -0.21
N SER A 115 12.11 -5.44 0.78
CA SER A 115 11.28 -4.76 1.78
C SER A 115 11.91 -3.48 2.32
N ILE A 116 11.06 -2.56 2.77
CA ILE A 116 11.42 -1.39 3.57
C ILE A 116 10.72 -1.54 4.91
N SER A 117 11.48 -1.46 6.00
CA SER A 117 10.96 -1.50 7.37
C SER A 117 11.36 -0.24 8.13
N ALA A 118 10.46 0.23 9.00
CA ALA A 118 10.69 1.35 9.90
C ALA A 118 10.13 1.01 11.27
N VAL A 119 10.97 1.12 12.30
CA VAL A 119 10.60 0.79 13.69
C VAL A 119 10.94 1.99 14.57
N ALA A 120 9.97 2.42 15.38
CA ALA A 120 10.14 3.48 16.35
C ALA A 120 9.69 3.00 17.73
N GLY A 121 10.54 3.17 18.75
CA GLY A 121 10.20 2.81 20.14
C GLY A 121 9.15 3.72 20.80
N LYS A 122 8.75 4.80 20.13
CA LYS A 122 7.73 5.75 20.59
C LYS A 122 6.75 6.05 19.45
N ASN A 123 6.95 7.17 18.75
CA ASN A 123 6.06 7.63 17.68
C ASN A 123 6.76 7.54 16.33
N ALA A 124 5.96 7.30 15.28
CA ALA A 124 6.35 7.53 13.90
C ALA A 124 5.42 8.61 13.34
N ASP A 125 5.96 9.82 13.16
CA ASP A 125 5.21 10.99 12.70
C ASP A 125 5.54 11.26 11.22
N ILE A 126 4.52 11.23 10.35
CA ILE A 126 4.66 11.51 8.91
C ILE A 126 3.83 12.75 8.59
N SER A 127 4.51 13.88 8.37
CA SER A 127 3.87 15.16 8.05
C SER A 127 4.04 15.51 6.58
N VAL A 128 2.94 15.68 5.85
CA VAL A 128 2.96 16.00 4.41
C VAL A 128 2.06 17.20 4.11
N ALA A 129 2.64 18.24 3.51
CA ALA A 129 1.93 19.51 3.29
C ALA A 129 0.85 19.46 2.19
N LYS A 130 1.03 18.60 1.18
CA LYS A 130 0.11 18.52 0.02
C LYS A 130 -0.69 17.24 -0.01
N ARG A 131 -0.03 16.09 -0.12
CA ARG A 131 -0.70 14.80 -0.35
C ARG A 131 0.10 13.65 0.24
N PHE A 132 -0.56 12.83 1.04
CA PHE A 132 -0.07 11.52 1.44
C PHE A 132 -0.77 10.46 0.58
N THR A 133 -0.01 9.61 -0.11
CA THR A 133 -0.54 8.58 -1.01
C THR A 133 0.12 7.25 -0.68
N VAL A 134 -0.70 6.21 -0.54
CA VAL A 134 -0.27 4.83 -0.29
C VAL A 134 -0.92 3.96 -1.37
N ALA A 135 -0.10 3.19 -2.08
CA ALA A 135 -0.53 2.20 -3.06
C ALA A 135 0.22 0.90 -2.77
N ALA A 136 -0.53 -0.18 -2.58
CA ALA A 136 0.01 -1.52 -2.32
C ALA A 136 -0.54 -2.48 -3.38
N GLY A 137 0.30 -3.38 -3.89
CA GLY A 137 -0.11 -4.36 -4.90
C GLY A 137 -1.02 -5.46 -4.34
N GLU A 138 -0.97 -5.71 -3.04
CA GLU A 138 -1.73 -6.77 -2.38
C GLU A 138 -2.62 -6.25 -1.25
N LEU A 139 -2.04 -5.63 -0.21
CA LEU A 139 -2.78 -5.30 1.00
C LEU A 139 -2.28 -4.00 1.66
N VAL A 140 -3.23 -3.19 2.14
CA VAL A 140 -2.97 -2.16 3.16
C VAL A 140 -3.54 -2.65 4.48
N SER A 141 -2.67 -2.88 5.47
CA SER A 141 -3.04 -3.32 6.82
C SER A 141 -2.70 -2.23 7.83
N MET A 142 -3.70 -1.76 8.57
CA MET A 142 -3.53 -0.76 9.64
C MET A 142 -4.05 -1.32 10.96
N PHE A 143 -3.21 -1.31 11.98
CA PHE A 143 -3.52 -1.88 13.29
C PHE A 143 -3.11 -0.93 14.41
N ALA A 144 -3.99 -0.73 15.39
CA ALA A 144 -3.73 0.02 16.60
C ALA A 144 -4.16 -0.82 17.82
N GLN A 145 -3.22 -1.08 18.74
CA GLN A 145 -3.43 -2.02 19.84
C GLN A 145 -4.28 -1.44 20.99
N THR A 146 -4.09 -0.16 21.31
CA THR A 146 -4.57 0.38 22.61
C THR A 146 -5.52 1.57 22.46
N LEU A 147 -5.16 2.58 21.66
CA LEU A 147 -5.90 3.86 21.60
C LEU A 147 -6.80 4.02 20.36
N GLY A 148 -6.93 2.95 19.56
CA GLY A 148 -7.78 2.92 18.38
C GLY A 148 -7.23 3.69 17.17
N VAL A 149 -8.06 3.79 16.13
CA VAL A 149 -7.75 4.46 14.86
C VAL A 149 -8.61 5.72 14.73
N LYS A 150 -7.99 6.82 14.28
CA LYS A 150 -8.66 8.10 14.04
C LYS A 150 -8.45 8.53 12.59
N LEU A 151 -9.54 8.66 11.84
CA LEU A 151 -9.54 9.10 10.44
C LEU A 151 -10.44 10.34 10.33
N PHE A 152 -9.85 11.50 10.04
CA PHE A 152 -10.56 12.77 9.95
C PHE A 152 -10.21 13.50 8.67
N ALA A 153 -11.23 14.03 7.98
CA ALA A 153 -11.06 15.04 6.94
C ALA A 153 -11.63 16.36 7.47
N ALA A 154 -10.79 17.39 7.66
CA ALA A 154 -11.24 18.70 8.11
C ALA A 154 -12.10 19.41 7.05
N LYS A 155 -11.79 19.16 5.77
CA LYS A 155 -12.54 19.58 4.59
C LYS A 155 -12.42 18.49 3.53
N GLY A 156 -13.39 18.46 2.63
CA GLY A 156 -13.47 17.42 1.59
C GLY A 156 -14.15 16.14 2.10
N PRO A 157 -14.54 15.25 1.18
CA PRO A 157 -15.22 14.01 1.52
C PRO A 157 -14.26 12.97 2.12
N VAL A 158 -14.81 12.03 2.88
CA VAL A 158 -14.16 10.76 3.20
C VAL A 158 -14.82 9.68 2.35
N GLU A 159 -14.03 9.00 1.54
CA GLU A 159 -14.49 7.94 0.66
C GLU A 159 -13.83 6.62 1.06
N VAL A 160 -14.64 5.58 1.25
CA VAL A 160 -14.18 4.22 1.57
C VAL A 160 -14.93 3.28 0.64
N GLN A 161 -14.21 2.46 -0.12
CA GLN A 161 -14.80 1.58 -1.13
C GLN A 161 -14.08 0.22 -1.13
N ALA A 162 -14.86 -0.85 -1.29
CA ALA A 162 -14.36 -2.15 -1.73
C ALA A 162 -14.88 -2.34 -3.17
N GLN A 163 -14.04 -2.05 -4.16
CA GLN A 163 -14.46 -1.87 -5.56
C GLN A 163 -14.95 -3.17 -6.21
N SER A 164 -14.36 -4.31 -5.84
CA SER A 164 -14.65 -5.62 -6.41
C SER A 164 -14.96 -6.70 -5.37
N ASP A 165 -15.02 -6.35 -4.08
CA ASP A 165 -15.16 -7.31 -2.98
C ASP A 165 -16.03 -6.74 -1.85
N ALA A 166 -16.24 -7.52 -0.80
CA ALA A 166 -17.06 -7.17 0.35
C ALA A 166 -16.41 -6.08 1.22
N MET A 167 -17.26 -5.29 1.87
CA MET A 167 -16.89 -4.37 2.94
C MET A 167 -17.52 -4.83 4.26
N SER A 168 -16.76 -4.76 5.35
CA SER A 168 -17.21 -5.13 6.69
C SER A 168 -16.86 -4.04 7.71
N LEU A 169 -17.86 -3.60 8.50
CA LEU A 169 -17.72 -2.66 9.61
C LEU A 169 -18.32 -3.32 10.85
N LEU A 170 -17.47 -3.63 11.84
CA LEU A 170 -17.85 -4.36 13.05
C LEU A 170 -17.28 -3.66 14.29
N ALA A 171 -18.06 -3.64 15.37
CA ALA A 171 -17.64 -3.18 16.68
C ALA A 171 -18.21 -4.10 17.78
N ASP A 172 -17.44 -4.31 18.85
CA ASP A 172 -17.91 -5.03 20.06
C ASP A 172 -18.91 -4.18 20.88
N LYS A 173 -18.87 -2.87 20.67
CA LYS A 173 -19.76 -1.87 21.28
C LYS A 173 -20.57 -1.18 20.19
N ASP A 174 -21.12 -0.03 20.52
CA ASP A 174 -22.01 0.71 19.65
C ASP A 174 -21.35 1.12 18.33
N VAL A 175 -22.13 1.00 17.25
CA VAL A 175 -21.83 1.61 15.95
C VAL A 175 -22.77 2.80 15.77
N THR A 176 -22.20 4.00 15.59
CA THR A 176 -22.97 5.23 15.32
C THR A 176 -22.74 5.70 13.90
N VAL A 177 -23.82 5.81 13.12
CA VAL A 177 -23.81 6.39 11.77
C VAL A 177 -24.76 7.57 11.76
N ALA A 178 -24.24 8.78 11.53
CA ALA A 178 -25.02 10.00 11.60
C ALA A 178 -24.59 11.02 10.53
N SER A 179 -25.56 11.81 10.07
CA SER A 179 -25.33 13.03 9.28
C SER A 179 -25.99 14.19 10.03
N VAL A 180 -25.21 15.21 10.39
CA VAL A 180 -25.69 16.32 11.24
C VAL A 180 -26.57 17.29 10.47
N ASN A 181 -26.16 17.64 9.26
CA ASN A 181 -26.82 18.66 8.43
C ASN A 181 -27.28 18.11 7.07
N GLY A 182 -27.18 16.80 6.86
CA GLY A 182 -27.46 16.15 5.58
C GLY A 182 -28.32 14.90 5.76
N THR A 183 -28.19 13.98 4.80
CA THR A 183 -28.96 12.73 4.78
C THR A 183 -28.05 11.53 5.02
N VAL A 184 -28.57 10.49 5.68
CA VAL A 184 -27.98 9.15 5.65
C VAL A 184 -28.69 8.35 4.55
N ARG A 185 -27.94 7.85 3.58
CA ARG A 185 -28.46 7.03 2.48
C ARG A 185 -27.84 5.64 2.57
N VAL A 186 -28.68 4.62 2.66
CA VAL A 186 -28.26 3.21 2.64
C VAL A 186 -29.01 2.55 1.50
N SER A 187 -28.28 1.93 0.58
CA SER A 187 -28.85 1.37 -0.64
C SER A 187 -28.14 0.07 -0.99
N ALA A 188 -28.90 -0.90 -1.48
CA ALA A 188 -28.40 -2.19 -1.91
C ALA A 188 -29.13 -2.61 -3.19
N LYS A 189 -28.41 -3.25 -4.12
CA LYS A 189 -28.97 -3.69 -5.40
C LYS A 189 -29.84 -4.94 -5.26
N LYS A 190 -29.45 -5.86 -4.36
CA LYS A 190 -30.11 -7.17 -4.19
C LYS A 190 -31.02 -7.21 -2.97
N GLU A 191 -30.49 -6.82 -1.81
CA GLU A 191 -31.18 -7.00 -0.54
C GLU A 191 -30.60 -6.07 0.52
N LEU A 192 -31.46 -5.47 1.34
CA LEU A 192 -31.08 -4.71 2.54
C LEU A 192 -31.81 -5.30 3.74
N VAL A 193 -31.06 -5.68 4.78
CA VAL A 193 -31.60 -6.24 6.04
C VAL A 193 -31.08 -5.42 7.21
N LEU A 194 -32.00 -5.01 8.08
CA LEU A 194 -31.71 -4.45 9.40
C LEU A 194 -32.22 -5.44 10.43
N GLU A 195 -31.37 -5.95 11.31
CA GLU A 195 -31.72 -6.99 12.29
C GLU A 195 -31.33 -6.58 13.72
N CYS A 196 -32.18 -6.92 14.69
CA CYS A 196 -31.91 -6.79 16.11
C CYS A 196 -32.67 -7.85 16.91
N GLY A 197 -31.96 -8.76 17.60
CA GLY A 197 -32.57 -9.77 18.47
C GLY A 197 -33.60 -10.68 17.78
N GLY A 198 -33.42 -10.95 16.48
CA GLY A 198 -34.35 -11.72 15.65
C GLY A 198 -35.52 -10.92 15.03
N ALA A 199 -35.71 -9.66 15.42
CA ALA A 199 -36.59 -8.74 14.69
C ALA A 199 -35.85 -8.13 13.50
N PHE A 200 -36.55 -7.91 12.39
CA PHE A 200 -35.92 -7.39 11.17
C PHE A 200 -36.82 -6.51 10.30
N VAL A 201 -36.16 -5.68 9.50
CA VAL A 201 -36.71 -4.97 8.34
C VAL A 201 -35.93 -5.42 7.12
N GLN A 202 -36.62 -5.97 6.12
CA GLN A 202 -36.01 -6.46 4.88
C GLN A 202 -36.61 -5.75 3.67
N LEU A 203 -35.74 -5.27 2.77
CA LEU A 203 -36.10 -4.73 1.47
C LEU A 203 -35.48 -5.64 0.39
N LYS A 204 -36.34 -6.31 -0.39
CA LYS A 204 -35.91 -7.30 -1.40
C LYS A 204 -36.93 -7.40 -2.54
N ASP A 205 -36.45 -7.36 -3.78
CA ASP A 205 -37.28 -7.48 -4.99
C ASP A 205 -38.48 -6.50 -5.05
N GLY A 206 -38.31 -5.31 -4.45
CA GLY A 206 -39.35 -4.29 -4.32
C GLY A 206 -40.36 -4.52 -3.19
N ASN A 207 -40.23 -5.61 -2.43
CA ASN A 207 -41.03 -5.88 -1.24
C ASN A 207 -40.40 -5.28 0.02
N VAL A 208 -41.26 -4.94 0.99
CA VAL A 208 -40.86 -4.57 2.35
C VAL A 208 -41.45 -5.61 3.30
N THR A 209 -40.60 -6.32 4.03
CA THR A 209 -40.98 -7.31 5.04
C THR A 209 -40.60 -6.81 6.43
N LEU A 210 -41.57 -6.80 7.34
CA LEU A 210 -41.37 -6.54 8.77
C LEU A 210 -41.67 -7.85 9.51
N GLY A 211 -40.73 -8.35 10.31
CA GLY A 211 -40.90 -9.62 11.00
C GLY A 211 -40.14 -9.68 12.32
N GLY A 212 -40.57 -10.57 13.21
CA GLY A 212 -39.93 -10.80 14.50
C GLY A 212 -40.70 -11.84 15.33
N PRO A 213 -40.09 -12.32 16.44
CA PRO A 213 -40.68 -13.37 17.27
C PRO A 213 -41.78 -12.89 18.23
N LEU A 214 -41.93 -11.57 18.41
CA LEU A 214 -42.84 -10.93 19.37
C LEU A 214 -43.75 -9.92 18.66
N ASP A 215 -44.31 -8.98 19.42
CA ASP A 215 -45.28 -8.00 18.93
C ASP A 215 -44.67 -6.95 17.96
N LEU A 216 -45.42 -6.63 16.90
CA LEU A 216 -45.18 -5.44 16.07
C LEU A 216 -46.04 -4.27 16.58
N LEU A 217 -45.42 -3.33 17.29
CA LEU A 217 -46.12 -2.15 17.82
C LEU A 217 -46.06 -0.98 16.83
N ILE A 218 -47.21 -0.59 16.27
CA ILE A 218 -47.33 0.60 15.41
C ILE A 218 -48.11 1.68 16.15
N LYS A 219 -47.40 2.71 16.64
CA LYS A 219 -48.01 3.85 17.35
C LYS A 219 -48.07 5.07 16.43
N THR A 220 -49.24 5.32 15.81
CA THR A 220 -49.47 6.43 14.87
C THR A 220 -50.90 6.96 14.98
N ILE A 221 -51.12 8.19 14.52
CA ILE A 221 -52.46 8.79 14.37
C ILE A 221 -53.20 8.16 13.18
N THR A 222 -52.51 7.82 12.09
CA THR A 222 -53.14 7.27 10.87
C THR A 222 -52.18 6.40 10.07
N ILE A 223 -52.72 5.36 9.44
CA ILE A 223 -52.05 4.56 8.39
C ILE A 223 -52.83 4.76 7.10
N GLN A 224 -52.18 5.30 6.05
CA GLN A 224 -52.79 5.50 4.73
C GLN A 224 -52.14 4.58 3.69
N LYS A 225 -52.95 3.75 3.04
CA LYS A 225 -52.53 2.95 1.89
C LYS A 225 -52.72 3.78 0.60
N LYS A 226 -51.63 4.15 -0.07
CA LYS A 226 -51.64 4.86 -1.36
C LYS A 226 -51.29 3.92 -2.52
N LYS A 227 -51.42 4.41 -3.76
CA LYS A 227 -50.91 3.71 -4.96
C LYS A 227 -49.39 3.51 -4.85
N THR A 228 -48.87 2.52 -5.56
CA THR A 228 -47.43 2.24 -5.61
C THR A 228 -46.65 3.45 -6.14
N GLN A 229 -45.46 3.66 -5.59
CA GLN A 229 -44.49 4.68 -6.00
C GLN A 229 -43.10 4.04 -5.99
N ARG A 230 -42.26 4.42 -6.94
CA ARG A 230 -40.87 3.93 -7.07
C ARG A 230 -39.90 5.09 -6.86
N ILE A 231 -38.83 4.83 -6.13
CA ILE A 231 -37.66 5.73 -6.08
C ILE A 231 -36.71 5.25 -7.19
N ALA A 232 -36.43 6.12 -8.15
CA ALA A 232 -35.51 5.86 -9.26
C ALA A 232 -34.21 6.64 -9.01
N GLU A 233 -33.42 6.22 -8.03
CA GLU A 233 -32.02 6.65 -7.92
C GLU A 233 -31.14 5.46 -8.28
N ALA A 234 -30.26 5.64 -9.26
CA ALA A 234 -29.29 4.63 -9.64
C ALA A 234 -28.21 4.57 -8.55
N ILE A 235 -27.88 3.36 -8.11
CA ILE A 235 -26.62 3.13 -7.41
C ILE A 235 -25.54 3.36 -8.48
N GLU A 236 -24.70 4.38 -8.31
CA GLU A 236 -23.57 4.59 -9.21
C GLU A 236 -22.70 3.33 -9.21
N PRO A 237 -22.36 2.77 -10.39
CA PRO A 237 -21.48 1.62 -10.45
C PRO A 237 -20.14 1.99 -9.82
N LEU A 238 -19.60 1.10 -8.99
CA LEU A 238 -18.24 1.27 -8.50
C LEU A 238 -17.29 1.29 -9.70
N PRO A 239 -16.20 2.08 -9.65
CA PRO A 239 -15.20 2.04 -10.69
C PRO A 239 -14.66 0.62 -10.79
N GLU A 240 -14.72 0.04 -11.98
CA GLU A 240 -14.00 -1.20 -12.26
C GLU A 240 -12.52 -0.82 -12.34
N SER A 241 -11.70 -1.42 -11.47
CA SER A 241 -10.25 -1.30 -11.59
C SER A 241 -9.84 -1.99 -12.88
N THR A 242 -9.74 -1.23 -13.97
CA THR A 242 -9.04 -1.64 -15.17
C THR A 242 -7.58 -1.36 -14.89
N GLY A 243 -6.84 -2.35 -14.37
CA GLY A 243 -5.39 -2.25 -14.33
C GLY A 243 -4.91 -2.04 -15.76
N ALA A 244 -4.64 -0.80 -16.15
CA ALA A 244 -4.21 -0.47 -17.50
C ALA A 244 -2.70 -0.69 -17.56
N PHE A 245 -2.29 -1.93 -17.89
CA PHE A 245 -0.97 -2.16 -18.46
C PHE A 245 -1.07 -1.86 -19.95
N ASP A 246 -0.76 -0.63 -20.35
CA ASP A 246 -0.74 -0.19 -21.73
C ASP A 246 0.66 -0.48 -22.32
N GLU A 247 0.87 -1.67 -22.87
CA GLU A 247 2.09 -2.03 -23.58
C GLU A 247 1.82 -2.26 -25.08
N ALA A 248 2.73 -1.75 -25.91
CA ALA A 248 2.84 -2.10 -27.32
C ALA A 248 3.99 -3.08 -27.50
N PHE A 249 3.79 -4.14 -28.29
CA PHE A 249 4.80 -5.15 -28.57
C PHE A 249 5.32 -4.97 -29.99
N VAL A 250 6.63 -5.13 -30.19
CA VAL A 250 7.24 -5.18 -31.52
C VAL A 250 7.33 -6.63 -31.98
N VAL A 251 6.62 -6.98 -33.04
CA VAL A 251 6.61 -8.34 -33.58
C VAL A 251 7.64 -8.48 -34.70
N HIS A 252 8.48 -9.52 -34.62
CA HIS A 252 9.47 -9.86 -35.65
C HIS A 252 9.15 -11.23 -36.27
N TRP A 253 9.53 -11.42 -37.54
CA TRP A 253 9.43 -12.75 -38.16
C TRP A 253 10.38 -13.73 -37.47
N ALA A 254 9.87 -14.91 -37.17
CA ALA A 254 10.61 -15.93 -36.44
C ALA A 254 11.99 -16.20 -37.08
N GLY A 255 13.06 -16.03 -36.29
CA GLY A 255 14.45 -16.24 -36.73
C GLY A 255 15.08 -15.04 -37.45
N THR A 256 14.45 -13.86 -37.47
CA THR A 256 14.99 -12.64 -38.09
C THR A 256 14.74 -11.40 -37.23
N GLU A 257 15.48 -10.32 -37.51
CA GLU A 257 15.17 -8.98 -36.98
C GLU A 257 14.24 -8.18 -37.91
N VAL A 258 13.58 -8.83 -38.88
CA VAL A 258 12.67 -8.13 -39.78
C VAL A 258 11.33 -7.90 -39.06
N PRO A 259 10.89 -6.64 -38.88
CA PRO A 259 9.61 -6.35 -38.24
C PRO A 259 8.44 -6.83 -39.10
N VAL A 260 7.41 -7.34 -38.44
CA VAL A 260 6.18 -7.77 -39.09
C VAL A 260 5.31 -6.55 -39.32
N ALA A 261 5.58 -5.80 -40.39
CA ALA A 261 4.83 -4.59 -40.72
C ALA A 261 3.45 -4.88 -41.34
N ASN A 262 2.47 -4.01 -41.08
CA ASN A 262 1.17 -3.96 -41.74
C ASN A 262 0.42 -5.32 -41.78
N THR A 263 0.58 -6.13 -40.74
CA THR A 263 0.01 -7.48 -40.66
C THR A 263 -1.04 -7.56 -39.57
N GLN A 264 -2.17 -8.20 -39.87
CA GLN A 264 -3.22 -8.40 -38.87
C GLN A 264 -2.74 -9.35 -37.78
N TYR A 265 -3.06 -9.01 -36.54
CA TYR A 265 -2.74 -9.84 -35.39
C TYR A 265 -3.92 -9.93 -34.42
N ARG A 266 -3.88 -10.98 -33.60
CA ARG A 266 -4.73 -11.15 -32.42
C ARG A 266 -3.84 -11.50 -31.24
N MET A 267 -4.04 -10.81 -30.14
CA MET A 267 -3.27 -10.94 -28.90
C MET A 267 -4.11 -11.64 -27.83
N PHE A 268 -3.50 -12.58 -27.13
CA PHE A 268 -4.14 -13.38 -26.11
C PHE A 268 -3.37 -13.33 -24.78
N SER A 269 -4.12 -13.34 -23.67
CA SER A 269 -3.65 -13.62 -22.32
C SER A 269 -4.67 -14.56 -21.67
N ASP A 270 -4.22 -15.62 -21.00
CA ASP A 270 -5.06 -16.69 -20.43
C ASP A 270 -6.16 -17.20 -21.40
N ASN A 271 -5.79 -17.44 -22.66
CA ASN A 271 -6.67 -17.86 -23.76
C ASN A 271 -7.85 -16.90 -24.08
N LYS A 272 -7.85 -15.68 -23.54
CA LYS A 272 -8.81 -14.63 -23.88
C LYS A 272 -8.16 -13.62 -24.82
N VAL A 273 -8.91 -13.14 -25.80
CA VAL A 273 -8.45 -12.08 -26.69
C VAL A 273 -8.40 -10.76 -25.92
N ILE A 274 -7.21 -10.16 -25.86
CA ILE A 274 -6.98 -8.88 -25.16
C ILE A 274 -6.77 -7.71 -26.15
N ALA A 275 -6.35 -7.98 -27.40
CA ALA A 275 -6.27 -6.98 -28.45
C ALA A 275 -6.34 -7.60 -29.86
N GLU A 276 -6.89 -6.85 -30.82
CA GLU A 276 -6.86 -7.16 -32.25
C GLU A 276 -6.51 -5.90 -33.03
N GLY A 277 -5.67 -6.03 -34.05
CA GLY A 277 -5.21 -4.88 -34.80
C GLY A 277 -4.37 -5.24 -36.01
N THR A 278 -3.74 -4.21 -36.59
CA THR A 278 -2.72 -4.34 -37.63
C THR A 278 -1.46 -3.68 -37.11
N THR A 279 -0.33 -4.36 -37.24
CA THR A 279 0.97 -3.79 -36.85
C THR A 279 1.33 -2.60 -37.73
N ASN A 280 2.02 -1.60 -37.17
CA ASN A 280 2.50 -0.45 -37.95
C ASN A 280 3.73 -0.79 -38.81
N GLU A 281 4.33 0.20 -39.48
CA GLU A 281 5.53 0.02 -40.33
C GLU A 281 6.76 -0.50 -39.57
N GLN A 282 6.78 -0.34 -38.24
CA GLN A 282 7.85 -0.77 -37.35
C GLN A 282 7.55 -2.11 -36.67
N GLY A 283 6.42 -2.74 -37.00
CA GLY A 283 5.99 -4.01 -36.41
C GLY A 283 5.33 -3.89 -35.04
N GLU A 284 4.99 -2.66 -34.61
CA GLU A 284 4.36 -2.41 -33.31
C GLU A 284 2.87 -2.75 -33.35
N THR A 285 2.39 -3.46 -32.33
CA THR A 285 0.96 -3.67 -32.07
C THR A 285 0.30 -2.39 -31.54
N SER A 286 -1.01 -2.23 -31.71
CA SER A 286 -1.76 -1.24 -30.93
C SER A 286 -1.68 -1.56 -29.43
N LEU A 287 -1.85 -0.53 -28.60
CA LEU A 287 -1.88 -0.66 -27.14
C LEU A 287 -2.90 -1.75 -26.74
N ALA A 288 -2.42 -2.77 -26.03
CA ALA A 288 -3.28 -3.78 -25.46
C ALA A 288 -3.62 -3.38 -24.02
N HIS A 289 -4.90 -3.37 -23.67
CA HIS A 289 -5.34 -3.17 -22.29
C HIS A 289 -5.43 -4.53 -21.61
N SER A 290 -4.50 -4.85 -20.71
CA SER A 290 -4.47 -6.13 -19.98
C SER A 290 -4.35 -5.94 -18.47
N HIS A 291 -5.02 -6.82 -17.72
CA HIS A 291 -5.06 -6.81 -16.25
C HIS A 291 -3.84 -7.43 -15.55
N VAL A 292 -2.92 -8.11 -16.26
CA VAL A 292 -1.83 -8.89 -15.62
C VAL A 292 -0.56 -8.92 -16.49
N PRO A 293 0.67 -8.88 -15.91
CA PRO A 293 1.94 -8.88 -16.66
C PRO A 293 2.38 -10.25 -17.22
N GLN A 294 1.54 -11.29 -17.21
CA GLN A 294 1.99 -12.67 -17.49
C GLN A 294 1.48 -13.20 -18.84
N GLY A 295 2.44 -13.60 -19.68
CA GLY A 295 2.25 -14.45 -20.86
C GLY A 295 1.34 -13.90 -21.95
N VAL A 296 1.87 -13.00 -22.79
CA VAL A 296 1.16 -12.55 -24.00
C VAL A 296 1.51 -13.45 -25.19
N GLN A 297 0.51 -13.99 -25.87
CA GLN A 297 0.66 -14.67 -27.15
C GLN A 297 0.11 -13.82 -28.28
N ILE A 298 0.92 -13.54 -29.29
CA ILE A 298 0.50 -12.81 -30.50
C ILE A 298 0.40 -13.80 -31.66
N GLN A 299 -0.79 -13.91 -32.23
CA GLN A 299 -1.06 -14.72 -33.41
C GLN A 299 -1.20 -13.80 -34.62
N LEU A 300 -0.32 -13.98 -35.61
CA LEU A 300 -0.39 -13.28 -36.89
C LEU A 300 -1.39 -13.99 -37.80
N LYS A 301 -2.31 -13.23 -38.41
CA LYS A 301 -3.22 -13.73 -39.43
C LYS A 301 -2.58 -13.45 -40.80
N GLY A 302 -1.96 -14.48 -41.38
CA GLY A 302 -1.51 -14.42 -42.78
C GLY A 302 -2.70 -14.34 -43.74
N LYS A 303 -2.47 -13.80 -44.93
CA LYS A 303 -3.36 -14.00 -46.08
C LYS A 303 -3.26 -15.44 -46.58
#